data_AF-Q54KG9-F1
#
_entry.id   AF-Q54KG9-F1
#
_cell.length_a   1.000
_cell.length_b   1.000
_cell.length_c   1.000
_cell.angle_alpha   90.00
_cell.angle_beta   90.00
_cell.angle_gamma   90.00
#
_symmetry.space_group_name_H-M   'P 1'
#
loop_
_entity.id
_entity.type
_entity.pdbx_description
1 polymer ?
#
loop_
_entity_poly.entity_id
_entity_poly.type
_entity_poly.pdbx_seq_one_letter_code
_entity_poly.pdbx_strand_id
1 'polypeptide(L)'
;MLHSVNSNNNNNIIKLNIGGFKYITTRETLILNSSFFNGLLNSDCGTVIDSKGYYFIDRDGELFSPILSFMRTGTFTLPYRMSLNNVYREVDFYGVDRLSALIQHKINISNITSVAGGIYFISKLPLTSNNNNIIINNSNNNNRKILHAVIKANIMALYFNDGYLEIWMQV
;
A
#
# COMPACT_ATOMS: atom_id res chain seq x y z
N MET A 1 -45.41 -6.88 9.13
CA MET A 1 -44.20 -7.71 9.33
C MET A 1 -43.61 -8.01 7.96
N LEU A 2 -42.28 -8.16 7.88
CA LEU A 2 -41.44 -8.12 6.68
C LEU A 2 -41.14 -6.71 6.16
N HIS A 3 -40.32 -5.99 6.94
CA HIS A 3 -39.37 -5.07 6.31
C HIS A 3 -38.50 -5.91 5.39
N SER A 4 -38.73 -5.79 4.08
CA SER A 4 -37.75 -6.15 3.07
C SER A 4 -36.44 -5.46 3.47
N VAL A 5 -35.50 -6.22 4.04
CA VAL A 5 -34.12 -5.77 4.16
C VAL A 5 -33.66 -5.61 2.72
N ASN A 6 -33.71 -4.36 2.29
CA ASN A 6 -33.45 -3.90 0.93
C ASN A 6 -32.28 -4.70 0.35
N SER A 7 -32.52 -5.34 -0.80
CA SER A 7 -31.60 -6.26 -1.49
C SER A 7 -30.30 -5.61 -2.00
N ASN A 8 -29.89 -4.48 -1.44
CA ASN A 8 -28.69 -3.72 -1.80
C ASN A 8 -27.41 -4.25 -1.14
N ASN A 9 -27.51 -5.12 -0.12
CA ASN A 9 -26.33 -5.69 0.55
C ASN A 9 -25.49 -6.59 -0.39
N ASN A 10 -26.11 -7.17 -1.42
CA ASN A 10 -25.41 -8.05 -2.36
C ASN A 10 -24.43 -7.29 -3.26
N ASN A 11 -24.64 -5.98 -3.48
CA ASN A 11 -23.76 -5.17 -4.32
C ASN A 11 -22.42 -4.83 -3.66
N ASN A 12 -22.27 -5.12 -2.36
CA ASN A 12 -21.02 -4.84 -1.67
C ASN A 12 -19.98 -5.94 -1.88
N ILE A 13 -20.37 -7.20 -2.14
CA ILE A 13 -19.42 -8.29 -2.34
C ILE A 13 -19.08 -8.45 -3.82
N ILE A 14 -17.81 -8.27 -4.16
CA ILE A 14 -17.28 -8.43 -5.52
C ILE A 14 -16.51 -9.74 -5.61
N LYS A 15 -16.79 -10.51 -6.66
CA LYS A 15 -16.09 -11.75 -7.00
C LYS A 15 -15.16 -11.49 -8.18
N LEU A 16 -13.87 -11.79 -8.04
CA LEU A 16 -12.84 -11.57 -9.06
C LEU A 16 -12.22 -12.90 -9.47
N ASN A 17 -12.07 -13.13 -10.77
CA ASN A 17 -11.31 -14.25 -11.32
C ASN A 17 -10.12 -13.68 -12.09
N ILE A 18 -8.93 -13.78 -11.50
CA ILE A 18 -7.71 -13.17 -12.03
C ILE A 18 -6.82 -14.29 -12.53
N GLY A 19 -6.74 -14.49 -13.85
CA GLY A 19 -5.96 -15.56 -14.46
C GLY A 19 -6.30 -16.98 -13.94
N GLY A 20 -7.53 -17.21 -13.49
CA GLY A 20 -7.96 -18.47 -12.88
C GLY A 20 -8.00 -18.48 -11.34
N PHE A 21 -7.40 -17.49 -10.68
CA PHE A 21 -7.42 -17.37 -9.22
C PHE A 21 -8.66 -16.60 -8.76
N LYS A 22 -9.45 -17.22 -7.89
CA LYS A 22 -10.71 -16.66 -7.40
C LYS A 22 -10.51 -15.88 -6.11
N TYR A 23 -10.85 -14.61 -6.14
CA TYR A 23 -10.85 -13.71 -4.99
C TYR A 23 -12.26 -13.21 -4.73
N ILE A 24 -12.56 -12.97 -3.45
CA ILE A 24 -13.81 -12.34 -3.02
C ILE A 24 -13.44 -11.21 -2.07
N THR A 25 -14.00 -10.02 -2.29
CA THR A 25 -13.72 -8.84 -1.47
C THR A 25 -14.90 -7.87 -1.47
N THR A 26 -14.80 -6.74 -0.79
CA THR A 26 -15.83 -5.69 -0.85
C THR A 26 -15.58 -4.70 -1.98
N ARG A 27 -16.65 -4.08 -2.47
CA ARG A 27 -16.61 -2.98 -3.44
C ARG A 27 -15.74 -1.83 -2.90
N GLU A 28 -15.96 -1.48 -1.63
CA GLU A 28 -15.23 -0.43 -0.94
C GLU A 28 -13.72 -0.65 -0.94
N THR A 29 -13.25 -1.86 -0.61
CA THR A 29 -11.81 -2.20 -0.65
C THR A 29 -11.18 -1.93 -2.02
N LEU A 30 -11.92 -2.19 -3.10
CA LEU A 30 -11.41 -2.01 -4.46
C LEU A 30 -11.44 -0.54 -4.90
N ILE A 31 -12.60 0.13 -4.80
CA ILE A 31 -12.77 1.49 -5.34
C ILE A 31 -11.93 2.54 -4.59
N LEU A 32 -11.66 2.34 -3.29
CA LEU A 32 -10.87 3.28 -2.50
C LEU A 32 -9.36 3.16 -2.74
N ASN A 33 -8.89 2.05 -3.28
CA ASN A 33 -7.46 1.74 -3.36
C ASN A 33 -6.94 1.55 -4.78
N SER A 34 -7.80 1.42 -5.79
CA SER A 34 -7.41 1.09 -7.16
C SER A 34 -8.22 1.88 -8.18
N SER A 35 -7.51 2.64 -9.04
CA SER A 35 -8.14 3.35 -10.16
C SER A 35 -8.70 2.39 -11.20
N PHE A 36 -8.01 1.27 -11.48
CA PHE A 36 -8.48 0.21 -12.37
C PHE A 36 -9.83 -0.34 -11.91
N PHE A 37 -9.94 -0.79 -10.66
CA PHE A 37 -11.19 -1.36 -10.16
C PHE A 37 -12.29 -0.30 -9.98
N ASN A 38 -11.92 0.94 -9.66
CA ASN A 38 -12.89 2.04 -9.63
C ASN A 38 -13.52 2.27 -11.01
N GLY A 39 -12.71 2.26 -12.07
CA GLY A 39 -13.18 2.29 -13.46
C GLY A 39 -14.01 1.05 -13.81
N LEU A 40 -13.51 -0.15 -13.52
CA LEU A 40 -14.18 -1.42 -13.83
C LEU A 40 -15.57 -1.53 -13.18
N LEU A 41 -15.72 -1.10 -11.93
CA LEU A 41 -16.95 -1.27 -11.17
C LEU A 41 -17.97 -0.16 -11.40
N ASN A 42 -17.55 0.98 -11.95
CA ASN A 42 -18.42 2.12 -12.27
C ASN A 42 -18.65 2.30 -13.77
N SER A 43 -18.07 1.46 -14.63
CA SER A 43 -18.31 1.47 -16.07
C SER A 43 -18.97 0.17 -16.53
N ASP A 44 -19.96 0.30 -17.43
CA ASP A 44 -20.68 -0.85 -18.00
C ASP A 44 -19.97 -1.43 -19.24
N CYS A 45 -18.84 -0.86 -19.65
CA CYS A 45 -18.22 -1.14 -20.94
C CYS A 45 -17.16 -2.25 -20.85
N GLY A 46 -17.38 -3.36 -21.58
CA GLY A 46 -16.34 -4.34 -21.89
C GLY A 46 -15.97 -5.32 -20.77
N THR A 47 -16.70 -5.32 -19.67
CA THR A 47 -16.44 -6.20 -18.54
C THR A 47 -16.93 -7.62 -18.80
N VAL A 48 -16.02 -8.59 -18.76
CA VAL A 48 -16.36 -10.02 -18.88
C VAL A 48 -16.74 -10.55 -17.50
N ILE A 49 -18.00 -10.92 -17.32
CA ILE A 49 -18.52 -11.54 -16.10
C ILE A 49 -18.96 -12.97 -16.42
N ASP A 50 -18.48 -13.95 -15.64
CA ASP A 50 -18.91 -15.34 -15.82
C ASP A 50 -20.32 -15.60 -15.26
N SER A 51 -20.89 -16.79 -15.55
CA SER A 51 -22.22 -17.17 -15.06
C SER A 51 -22.35 -17.26 -13.54
N LYS A 52 -21.24 -17.22 -12.79
CA LYS A 52 -21.20 -17.23 -11.33
C LYS A 52 -20.99 -15.82 -10.72
N GLY A 53 -20.90 -14.80 -11.57
CA GLY A 53 -20.72 -13.40 -11.19
C GLY A 53 -19.27 -12.99 -10.95
N TYR A 54 -18.29 -13.76 -11.43
CA TYR A 54 -16.88 -13.38 -11.33
C TYR A 54 -16.49 -12.44 -12.48
N TYR A 55 -15.94 -11.28 -12.13
CA TYR A 55 -15.26 -10.39 -13.06
C TYR A 55 -13.95 -11.05 -13.48
N PHE A 56 -13.82 -11.38 -14.77
CA PHE A 56 -12.61 -11.99 -15.29
C PHE A 56 -11.58 -10.92 -15.66
N ILE A 57 -10.34 -11.13 -15.21
CA ILE A 57 -9.18 -10.27 -15.47
C ILE A 57 -8.04 -11.16 -15.93
N ASP A 58 -7.55 -10.92 -17.13
CA ASP A 58 -6.48 -11.72 -17.77
C ASP A 58 -5.09 -11.28 -17.27
N ARG A 59 -4.81 -11.54 -16.00
CA ARG A 59 -3.56 -11.19 -15.30
C ARG A 59 -3.11 -12.31 -14.39
N ASP A 60 -1.89 -12.20 -13.85
CA ASP A 60 -1.36 -13.16 -12.90
C ASP A 60 -2.12 -13.09 -11.56
N GLY A 61 -2.95 -14.10 -11.33
CA GLY A 61 -3.75 -14.17 -10.12
C GLY A 61 -2.95 -14.42 -8.86
N GLU A 62 -1.79 -15.08 -8.93
CA GLU A 62 -0.97 -15.33 -7.75
C GLU A 62 -0.32 -14.04 -7.24
N LEU A 63 0.20 -13.22 -8.16
CA LEU A 63 0.80 -11.92 -7.85
C LEU A 63 -0.20 -10.90 -7.29
N PHE A 64 -1.49 -11.07 -7.56
CA PHE A 64 -2.55 -10.22 -7.01
C PHE A 64 -2.78 -10.40 -5.50
N SER A 65 -2.48 -11.59 -4.96
CA SER A 65 -2.75 -11.91 -3.55
C SER A 65 -2.20 -10.88 -2.55
N PRO A 66 -0.89 -10.50 -2.58
CA PRO A 66 -0.38 -9.47 -1.67
C PRO A 66 -0.94 -8.07 -1.95
N ILE A 67 -1.35 -7.77 -3.19
CA ILE A 67 -1.97 -6.48 -3.55
C ILE A 67 -3.34 -6.37 -2.87
N LEU A 68 -4.16 -7.41 -2.95
CA LEU A 68 -5.45 -7.45 -2.26
C LEU A 68 -5.29 -7.39 -0.74
N SER A 69 -4.27 -8.08 -0.18
CA SER A 69 -3.96 -8.00 1.25
C SER A 69 -3.62 -6.56 1.67
N PHE A 70 -2.82 -5.85 0.86
CA PHE A 70 -2.51 -4.44 1.08
C PHE A 70 -3.78 -3.58 1.05
N MET A 71 -4.64 -3.73 0.04
CA MET A 71 -5.88 -2.94 -0.04
C MET A 71 -6.82 -3.15 1.16
N ARG A 72 -6.80 -4.34 1.78
CA ARG A 72 -7.61 -4.66 2.98
C ARG A 72 -7.03 -4.11 4.28
N THR A 73 -5.69 -4.09 4.41
CA THR A 73 -5.01 -3.89 5.71
C THR A 73 -4.16 -2.62 5.75
N GLY A 74 -3.91 -1.98 4.61
CA GLY A 74 -2.92 -0.93 4.45
C GLY A 74 -1.47 -1.40 4.59
N THR A 75 -1.22 -2.70 4.85
CA THR A 75 0.11 -3.25 5.11
C THR A 75 0.57 -4.15 3.98
N PHE A 76 1.73 -3.85 3.41
CA PHE A 76 2.31 -4.66 2.33
C PHE A 76 3.31 -5.68 2.88
N THR A 77 3.05 -6.96 2.61
CA THR A 77 3.98 -8.05 2.89
C THR A 77 4.23 -8.83 1.61
N LEU A 78 5.49 -8.91 1.19
CA LEU A 78 5.89 -9.70 0.02
C LEU A 78 6.19 -11.15 0.46
N PRO A 79 5.49 -12.16 -0.07
CA PRO A 79 5.83 -13.56 0.19
C PRO A 79 7.25 -13.89 -0.29
N TYR A 80 7.98 -14.71 0.47
CA TYR A 80 9.40 -15.05 0.21
C TYR A 80 9.66 -15.54 -1.23
N ARG A 81 8.73 -16.28 -1.81
CA ARG A 81 8.83 -16.87 -3.16
C ARG A 81 8.46 -15.93 -4.30
N MET A 82 8.17 -14.66 -4.02
CA MET A 82 7.60 -13.72 -4.99
C MET A 82 8.57 -12.59 -5.29
N SER A 83 8.73 -12.25 -6.58
CA SER A 83 9.57 -11.14 -7.01
C SER A 83 8.87 -9.80 -6.78
N LEU A 84 9.55 -8.87 -6.09
CA LEU A 84 9.04 -7.51 -5.86
C LEU A 84 8.76 -6.79 -7.19
N ASN A 85 9.61 -6.97 -8.19
CA ASN A 85 9.45 -6.37 -9.51
C ASN A 85 8.23 -6.91 -10.26
N ASN A 86 7.91 -8.20 -10.10
CA ASN A 86 6.72 -8.78 -10.73
C ASN A 86 5.45 -8.25 -10.04
N VAL A 87 5.44 -8.20 -8.70
CA VAL A 87 4.33 -7.59 -7.96
C VAL A 87 4.17 -6.11 -8.33
N TYR A 88 5.27 -5.38 -8.48
CA TYR A 88 5.24 -3.97 -8.87
C TYR A 88 4.55 -3.73 -10.22
N ARG A 89 4.80 -4.59 -11.23
CA ARG A 89 4.12 -4.54 -12.52
C ARG A 89 2.61 -4.72 -12.39
N GLU A 90 2.18 -5.63 -11.52
CA GLU A 90 0.75 -5.81 -11.24
C GLU A 90 0.17 -4.62 -10.46
N VAL A 91 0.89 -4.07 -9.49
CA VAL A 91 0.49 -2.88 -8.73
C VAL A 91 0.26 -1.68 -9.64
N ASP A 92 1.15 -1.48 -10.62
CA ASP A 92 1.02 -0.44 -11.65
C ASP A 92 -0.19 -0.68 -12.55
N PHE A 93 -0.38 -1.92 -13.02
CA PHE A 93 -1.56 -2.30 -13.81
C PHE A 93 -2.88 -2.04 -13.08
N TYR A 94 -2.98 -2.43 -11.81
CA TYR A 94 -4.20 -2.20 -11.01
C TYR A 94 -4.30 -0.75 -10.51
N GLY A 95 -3.33 0.12 -10.76
CA GLY A 95 -3.35 1.52 -10.34
C GLY A 95 -3.53 1.69 -8.83
N VAL A 96 -2.76 0.91 -8.04
CA VAL A 96 -2.76 1.00 -6.56
C VAL A 96 -1.66 1.97 -6.13
N ASP A 97 -1.90 3.27 -6.29
CA ASP A 97 -0.88 4.33 -6.18
C ASP A 97 -0.11 4.33 -4.85
N ARG A 98 -0.83 4.13 -3.74
CA ARG A 98 -0.21 4.06 -2.40
C ARG A 98 0.81 2.92 -2.32
N LEU A 99 0.49 1.76 -2.89
CA LEU A 99 1.41 0.63 -2.91
C LEU A 99 2.54 0.84 -3.92
N SER A 100 2.26 1.46 -5.06
CA SER A 100 3.28 1.81 -6.06
C SER A 100 4.36 2.70 -5.43
N ALA A 101 3.95 3.76 -4.73
CA ALA A 101 4.85 4.65 -4.01
C ALA A 101 5.67 3.91 -2.93
N LEU A 102 5.04 3.04 -2.14
CA LEU A 102 5.72 2.24 -1.12
C LEU A 102 6.78 1.30 -1.72
N ILE A 103 6.47 0.63 -2.84
CA ILE A 103 7.40 -0.29 -3.50
C ILE A 103 8.56 0.48 -4.13
N GLN A 104 8.29 1.57 -4.85
CA GLN A 104 9.35 2.43 -5.42
C GLN A 104 10.30 2.95 -4.33
N HIS A 105 9.75 3.39 -3.20
CA HIS A 105 10.55 3.82 -2.06
C HIS A 105 11.45 2.69 -1.53
N LYS A 106 10.91 1.47 -1.40
CA LYS A 106 11.68 0.29 -0.98
C LYS A 106 12.82 -0.04 -1.96
N ILE A 107 12.56 0.08 -3.27
CA ILE A 107 13.56 -0.12 -4.33
C ILE A 107 14.66 0.95 -4.23
N ASN A 108 14.29 2.22 -4.09
CA ASN A 108 15.24 3.32 -3.98
C ASN A 108 16.16 3.17 -2.77
N ILE A 109 15.62 2.82 -1.59
CA ILE A 109 16.44 2.54 -0.40
C ILE A 109 17.40 1.38 -0.68
N SER A 110 16.93 0.29 -1.26
CA SER A 110 17.79 -0.86 -1.56
C SER A 110 18.94 -0.51 -2.50
N ASN A 111 18.69 0.33 -3.50
CA ASN A 111 19.71 0.80 -4.43
C ASN A 111 20.78 1.66 -3.75
N ILE A 112 20.40 2.50 -2.78
CA ILE A 112 21.39 3.31 -2.07
C ILE A 112 22.19 2.45 -1.10
N THR A 113 21.56 1.51 -0.38
CA THR A 113 22.28 0.61 0.55
C THR A 113 23.31 -0.29 -0.11
N SER A 114 23.19 -0.54 -1.42
CA SER A 114 24.17 -1.32 -2.19
C SER A 114 25.40 -0.53 -2.63
N VAL A 115 25.37 0.81 -2.59
CA VAL A 115 26.55 1.64 -2.84
C VAL A 115 27.30 1.75 -1.51
N ALA A 116 28.58 1.36 -1.48
CA ALA A 116 29.37 1.18 -0.25
C ALA A 116 29.10 2.26 0.82
N GLY A 117 28.58 1.82 1.97
CA GLY A 117 28.06 2.65 3.06
C GLY A 117 26.59 2.34 3.29
N GLY A 118 26.29 1.52 4.30
CA GLY A 118 24.92 1.08 4.54
C GLY A 118 24.04 2.26 4.95
N ILE A 119 22.84 2.37 4.38
CA ILE A 119 21.81 3.22 4.97
C ILE A 119 21.11 2.43 6.08
N TYR A 120 21.19 2.95 7.30
CA TYR A 120 20.49 2.37 8.45
C TYR A 120 19.23 3.19 8.76
N PHE A 121 18.09 2.51 8.89
CA PHE A 121 16.91 3.06 9.54
C PHE A 121 17.19 3.25 11.02
N ILE A 122 17.08 4.48 11.52
CA ILE A 122 17.52 4.80 12.89
C ILE A 122 16.37 5.18 13.81
N SER A 123 15.33 5.83 13.28
CA SER A 123 14.15 6.16 14.10
C SER A 123 12.91 6.49 13.27
N LYS A 124 11.74 6.20 13.85
CA LYS A 124 10.44 6.77 13.48
C LYS A 124 10.03 7.76 14.55
N LEU A 125 9.62 8.96 14.15
CA LEU A 125 9.12 9.98 15.05
C LEU A 125 7.64 10.24 14.73
N PRO A 126 6.70 10.00 15.66
CA PRO A 126 5.30 10.32 15.42
C PRO A 126 5.14 11.84 15.35
N LEU A 127 4.53 12.31 14.27
CA LEU A 127 4.25 13.73 14.07
C LEU A 127 2.75 13.97 14.18
N THR A 128 2.35 15.08 14.79
CA THR A 128 0.99 15.61 14.58
C THR A 128 1.05 17.01 14.01
N SER A 129 0.13 17.31 13.11
CA SER A 129 -0.06 18.66 12.57
C SER A 129 -1.05 19.42 13.45
N ASN A 130 -0.71 20.63 13.87
CA ASN A 130 -1.64 21.58 14.46
C ASN A 130 -1.43 22.95 13.80
N ASN A 131 -2.48 23.52 13.20
CA ASN A 131 -2.49 24.85 12.59
C ASN A 131 -1.24 25.15 11.74
N ASN A 132 -0.99 24.30 10.74
CA ASN A 132 0.16 24.35 9.81
C ASN A 132 1.54 24.09 10.42
N ASN A 133 1.65 23.84 11.73
CA ASN A 133 2.88 23.46 12.38
C ASN A 133 2.93 21.95 12.59
N ILE A 134 4.02 21.33 12.14
CA ILE A 134 4.34 19.94 12.48
C ILE A 134 4.92 19.93 13.89
N ILE A 135 4.17 19.38 14.84
CA ILE A 135 4.60 19.18 16.22
C ILE A 135 5.13 17.75 16.34
N ILE A 136 6.40 17.64 16.73
CA ILE A 136 6.96 16.38 17.20
C ILE A 136 6.28 16.04 18.52
N ASN A 137 5.45 14.99 18.54
CA ASN A 137 4.79 14.61 19.77
C ASN A 137 5.75 13.95 20.74
N ASN A 138 5.74 14.50 21.96
CA ASN A 138 6.37 14.06 23.20
C ASN A 138 7.82 14.49 23.50
N SER A 139 7.87 15.42 24.46
CA SER A 139 8.99 15.95 25.25
C SER A 139 9.67 14.90 26.16
N ASN A 140 10.03 13.73 25.63
CA ASN A 140 10.79 12.73 26.39
C ASN A 140 12.27 12.71 25.97
N ASN A 141 13.15 12.41 26.93
CA ASN A 141 14.63 12.36 26.77
C ASN A 141 15.11 11.55 25.56
N ASN A 142 14.28 10.64 25.03
CA ASN A 142 14.53 9.91 23.80
C ASN A 142 14.71 10.83 22.58
N ASN A 143 13.99 11.96 22.50
CA ASN A 143 14.14 12.91 21.40
C ASN A 143 15.47 13.64 21.44
N ARG A 144 16.05 13.91 22.61
CA ARG A 144 17.43 14.43 22.68
C ARG A 144 18.41 13.42 22.10
N LYS A 145 18.21 12.12 22.35
CA LYS A 145 19.03 11.06 21.75
C LYS A 145 18.82 10.96 20.23
N ILE A 146 17.58 11.04 19.75
CA ILE A 146 17.27 11.02 18.31
C ILE A 146 17.83 12.26 17.62
N LEU A 147 17.56 13.46 18.13
CA LEU A 147 18.08 14.72 17.60
C LEU A 147 19.61 14.75 17.64
N HIS A 148 20.23 14.20 18.70
CA HIS A 148 21.68 14.08 18.78
C HIS A 148 22.24 13.07 17.78
N ALA A 149 21.53 11.95 17.55
CA ALA A 149 21.89 10.98 16.51
C ALA A 149 21.78 11.64 15.13
N VAL A 150 20.67 12.31 14.84
CA VAL A 150 20.39 13.14 13.66
C VAL A 150 21.50 14.17 13.43
N ILE A 151 21.86 14.99 14.42
CA ILE A 151 22.89 16.03 14.26
C ILE A 151 24.28 15.44 14.08
N LYS A 152 24.60 14.33 14.75
CA LYS A 152 25.92 13.65 14.60
C LYS A 152 26.04 12.85 13.31
N ALA A 153 24.95 12.65 12.60
CA ALA A 153 24.89 11.82 11.44
C ALA A 153 24.93 12.60 10.15
N ASN A 154 25.56 12.01 9.14
CA ASN A 154 25.24 12.33 7.76
C ASN A 154 23.86 11.75 7.44
N ILE A 155 22.81 12.50 7.80
CA ILE A 155 21.44 12.17 7.42
C ILE A 155 21.35 12.25 5.90
N MET A 156 21.00 11.14 5.27
CA MET A 156 20.81 11.06 3.84
C MET A 156 19.39 11.45 3.44
N ALA A 157 18.40 11.02 4.23
CA ALA A 157 17.01 11.27 3.89
C ALA A 157 16.08 11.31 5.10
N LEU A 158 15.05 12.13 4.97
CA LEU A 158 13.90 12.24 5.86
C LEU A 158 12.64 11.96 5.04
N TYR A 159 11.84 10.99 5.47
CA TYR A 159 10.59 10.64 4.77
C TYR A 159 9.40 10.74 5.71
N PHE A 160 8.29 11.26 5.22
CA PHE A 160 7.01 11.19 5.93
C PHE A 160 6.24 9.96 5.43
N ASN A 161 5.96 9.02 6.31
CA ASN A 161 5.25 7.79 5.98
C ASN A 161 4.31 7.37 7.12
N ASP A 162 3.04 7.14 6.81
CA ASP A 162 1.99 6.72 7.75
C ASP A 162 1.93 7.51 9.07
N GLY A 163 2.15 8.84 9.02
CA GLY A 163 2.13 9.71 10.20
C GLY A 163 3.45 9.77 10.98
N TYR A 164 4.49 9.11 10.48
CA TYR A 164 5.83 9.11 11.08
C TYR A 164 6.84 9.80 10.18
N LEU A 165 7.79 10.51 10.80
CA LEU A 165 9.04 10.90 10.16
C LEU A 165 10.04 9.74 10.29
N GLU A 166 10.43 9.14 9.17
CA GLU A 166 11.49 8.14 9.09
C GLU A 166 12.83 8.81 8.81
N ILE A 167 13.84 8.50 9.63
CA ILE A 167 15.19 9.07 9.53
C ILE A 167 16.17 8.00 9.08
N TRP A 168 16.87 8.30 7.99
CA TRP A 168 17.82 7.40 7.33
C TRP A 168 19.20 8.06 7.22
N MET A 169 20.22 7.37 7.71
CA MET A 169 21.61 7.85 7.73
C MET A 169 22.49 6.91 6.93
N GLN A 170 23.47 7.47 6.22
CA GLN A 170 24.56 6.69 5.65
C GLN A 170 25.72 6.63 6.65
N VAL A 171 26.20 5.43 6.92
CA VAL A 171 27.43 5.18 7.69
C VAL A 171 28.52 4.73 6.73
#